data_AF-A0A1G3QFM9-F1
#
_entry.id   AF-A0A1G3QFM9-F1
#
_cell.length_a   1.000
_cell.length_b   1.000
_cell.length_c   1.000
_cell.angle_alpha   90.00
_cell.angle_beta   90.00
_cell.angle_gamma   90.00
#
_symmetry.space_group_name_H-M   'P 1'
#
loop_
_entity.id
_entity.type
_entity.pdbx_description
1 polymer ?
#
loop_
_entity_poly.entity_id
_entity_poly.type
_entity_poly.pdbx_seq_one_letter_code
_entity_poly.pdbx_strand_id
1 'polypeptide(L)'
;MEKNVTISRCLLPALIALSAITAPAAAHEAERLPDINKVLAAYGCIENGKYNYGAYVVTKASLLGDPDNISHIEGMKDLLDTPEEFITASYYRDLPVMSEMRIIIDTELPRGKIGALRLASMWLKKCAEDRDNYGKYMVAVNIIKEKSELSDKEFRSYFNKAIENKIHRIAMDNLGSLFPQKNIYNEIIVPVIAYYTIPNIENENNLVNAGVKLFNENKLKGDGFINTLIKLNDKFAIKIINEIHGKRTNKTK
;
A
#
# COMPACT_ATOMS: atom_id res chain seq x y z
N MET A 1 24.49 -76.00 15.12
CA MET A 1 25.70 -75.87 14.27
C MET A 1 25.22 -75.67 12.85
N GLU A 2 25.97 -74.86 12.09
CA GLU A 2 25.67 -74.36 10.74
C GLU A 2 24.72 -73.15 10.68
N LYS A 3 24.99 -72.06 9.95
CA LYS A 3 26.17 -71.51 9.29
C LYS A 3 25.83 -70.02 9.04
N ASN A 4 26.79 -69.12 9.24
CA ASN A 4 26.70 -67.72 8.84
C ASN A 4 26.47 -67.59 7.32
N VAL A 5 25.57 -66.69 6.90
CA VAL A 5 25.66 -66.03 5.59
C VAL A 5 25.36 -64.54 5.78
N THR A 6 26.38 -63.74 5.45
CA THR A 6 26.38 -62.29 5.33
C THR A 6 25.89 -61.89 3.95
N ILE A 7 24.85 -61.06 3.84
CA ILE A 7 24.53 -60.27 2.63
C ILE A 7 24.01 -58.91 3.15
N SER A 8 24.87 -57.90 3.20
CA SER A 8 25.14 -56.92 2.13
C SER A 8 24.12 -55.79 2.09
N ARG A 9 24.66 -54.58 2.25
CA ARG A 9 23.98 -53.29 2.33
C ARG A 9 23.23 -53.00 1.04
N CYS A 10 21.94 -52.71 1.15
CA CYS A 10 21.24 -51.84 0.21
C CYS A 10 20.52 -50.74 0.98
N LEU A 11 21.06 -49.54 0.79
CA LEU A 11 20.47 -48.23 1.00
C LEU A 11 18.94 -48.22 0.85
N LEU A 12 18.22 -47.79 1.88
CA LEU A 12 16.94 -47.10 1.68
C LEU A 12 17.07 -45.67 2.21
N PRO A 13 16.75 -44.64 1.40
CA PRO A 13 16.97 -43.25 1.75
C PRO A 13 15.95 -42.77 2.76
N ALA A 14 16.37 -41.80 3.56
CA ALA A 14 15.53 -40.93 4.34
C ALA A 14 14.37 -40.38 3.48
N LEU A 15 13.15 -40.83 3.78
CA LEU A 15 11.93 -40.14 3.36
C LEU A 15 11.51 -39.19 4.50
N ILE A 16 12.38 -38.21 4.80
CA ILE A 16 11.88 -36.95 5.36
C ILE A 16 11.25 -36.27 4.15
N ALA A 17 9.96 -36.49 3.96
CA ALA A 17 9.18 -35.70 3.03
C ALA A 17 9.30 -34.24 3.49
N LEU A 18 10.15 -33.53 2.77
CA LEU A 18 10.18 -32.09 2.67
C LEU A 18 8.73 -31.62 2.51
N SER A 19 8.10 -31.21 3.61
CA SER A 19 7.02 -30.24 3.57
C SER A 19 7.65 -28.92 3.16
N ALA A 20 8.08 -28.87 1.90
CA ALA A 20 8.44 -27.66 1.21
C ALA A 20 7.19 -26.78 1.24
N ILE A 21 7.25 -25.83 2.17
CA ILE A 21 6.62 -24.53 2.22
C ILE A 21 6.23 -24.07 0.80
N THR A 22 5.08 -24.53 0.30
CA THR A 22 4.41 -23.96 -0.86
C THR A 22 3.32 -23.04 -0.36
N ALA A 23 3.73 -21.92 0.22
CA ALA A 23 2.95 -20.69 0.23
C ALA A 23 3.95 -19.55 0.40
N PRO A 24 4.03 -18.62 -0.58
CA PRO A 24 3.40 -17.33 -0.29
C PRO A 24 2.87 -16.54 -1.49
N ALA A 25 2.81 -17.06 -2.72
CA ALA A 25 2.36 -16.22 -3.85
C ALA A 25 0.89 -15.79 -3.74
N ALA A 26 -0.01 -16.72 -3.39
CA ALA A 26 -1.44 -16.43 -3.24
C ALA A 26 -1.78 -15.64 -1.96
N ALA A 27 -1.00 -15.81 -0.89
CA ALA A 27 -1.20 -15.06 0.36
C ALA A 27 -0.80 -13.58 0.22
N HIS A 28 0.21 -13.27 -0.60
CA HIS A 28 0.61 -11.89 -0.89
C HIS A 28 -0.42 -11.10 -1.72
N GLU A 29 -1.32 -11.75 -2.46
CA GLU A 29 -2.42 -11.07 -3.16
C GLU A 29 -3.61 -10.72 -2.26
N ALA A 30 -3.77 -11.42 -1.13
CA ALA A 30 -4.92 -11.24 -0.25
C ALA A 30 -4.87 -9.91 0.52
N GLU A 31 -3.69 -9.52 1.01
CA GLU A 31 -3.45 -8.34 1.84
C GLU A 31 -2.62 -7.30 1.08
N ARG A 32 -3.30 -6.49 0.27
CA ARG A 32 -2.70 -5.45 -0.58
C ARG A 32 -3.58 -4.20 -0.64
N LEU A 33 -2.97 -3.07 -0.97
CA LEU A 33 -3.71 -1.85 -1.31
C LEU A 33 -4.42 -2.01 -2.67
N PRO A 34 -5.56 -1.33 -2.88
CA PRO A 34 -6.20 -1.31 -4.19
C PRO A 34 -5.33 -0.53 -5.18
N ASP A 35 -5.35 -0.95 -6.45
CA ASP A 35 -4.78 -0.17 -7.54
C ASP A 35 -5.80 0.89 -7.99
N ILE A 36 -5.66 2.10 -7.43
CA ILE A 36 -6.55 3.25 -7.68
C ILE A 36 -6.72 3.50 -9.19
N ASN A 37 -5.63 3.44 -9.97
CA ASN A 37 -5.67 3.75 -11.40
C ASN A 37 -6.45 2.69 -12.18
N LYS A 38 -6.29 1.40 -11.84
CA LYS A 38 -7.09 0.33 -12.46
C LYS A 38 -8.57 0.48 -12.14
N VAL A 39 -8.91 0.79 -10.90
CA VAL A 39 -10.31 1.00 -10.49
C VAL A 39 -10.90 2.19 -11.24
N LEU A 40 -10.23 3.34 -11.24
CA LEU A 40 -10.70 4.53 -11.96
C LEU A 40 -10.82 4.30 -13.47
N ALA A 41 -9.86 3.61 -14.08
CA ALA A 41 -9.90 3.28 -15.50
C ALA A 41 -11.09 2.36 -15.83
N ALA A 42 -11.42 1.40 -14.97
CA ALA A 42 -12.58 0.53 -15.11
C ALA A 42 -13.92 1.30 -15.06
N TYR A 43 -13.96 2.41 -14.32
CA TYR A 43 -15.10 3.35 -14.33
C TYR A 43 -15.05 4.38 -15.47
N GLY A 44 -14.00 4.40 -16.29
CA GLY A 44 -13.82 5.40 -17.35
C GLY A 44 -13.47 6.80 -16.81
N CYS A 45 -12.94 6.89 -15.58
CA CYS A 45 -12.61 8.15 -14.92
C CYS A 45 -11.15 8.59 -15.10
N ILE A 46 -10.44 8.04 -16.08
CA ILE A 46 -9.07 8.43 -16.44
C ILE A 46 -9.07 9.01 -17.84
N GLU A 47 -8.72 10.29 -17.95
CA GLU A 47 -8.55 11.00 -19.22
C GLU A 47 -7.16 11.64 -19.26
N ASN A 48 -6.41 11.43 -20.35
CA ASN A 48 -5.03 11.93 -20.49
C ASN A 48 -4.12 11.58 -19.29
N GLY A 49 -4.33 10.39 -18.69
CA GLY A 49 -3.58 9.91 -17.53
C GLY A 49 -3.93 10.59 -16.20
N LYS A 50 -4.98 11.40 -16.17
CA LYS A 50 -5.44 12.11 -14.97
C LYS A 50 -6.87 11.69 -14.60
N TYR A 51 -7.17 11.78 -13.32
CA TYR A 51 -8.54 11.61 -12.84
C TYR A 51 -9.44 12.68 -13.45
N ASN A 52 -10.50 12.25 -14.13
CA ASN A 52 -11.57 13.09 -14.63
C ASN A 52 -12.90 12.38 -14.41
N TYR A 53 -13.68 12.86 -13.44
CA TYR A 53 -15.00 12.32 -13.11
C TYR A 53 -16.13 12.95 -13.92
N GLY A 54 -15.85 14.01 -14.69
CA GLY A 54 -16.82 14.72 -15.51
C GLY A 54 -17.51 13.82 -16.54
N ALA A 55 -16.79 12.82 -17.07
CA ALA A 55 -17.37 11.81 -17.97
C ALA A 55 -18.47 10.95 -17.30
N TYR A 56 -18.41 10.77 -15.98
CA TYR A 56 -19.34 9.92 -15.22
C TYR A 56 -20.47 10.73 -14.55
N VAL A 57 -20.20 11.99 -14.17
CA VAL A 57 -21.20 12.88 -13.53
C VAL A 57 -22.19 13.48 -14.52
N VAL A 58 -21.81 13.66 -15.80
CA VAL A 58 -22.75 14.13 -16.85
C VAL A 58 -23.90 13.15 -17.10
N THR A 59 -23.76 11.87 -16.70
CA THR A 59 -24.76 10.83 -17.02
C THR A 59 -25.60 10.33 -15.83
N LYS A 60 -25.25 10.64 -14.57
CA LYS A 60 -25.99 10.10 -13.41
C LYS A 60 -26.17 11.13 -12.29
N ALA A 61 -27.38 11.70 -12.23
CA ALA A 61 -27.88 12.50 -11.11
C ALA A 61 -27.78 11.77 -9.75
N SER A 62 -27.62 10.44 -9.74
CA SER A 62 -27.47 9.60 -8.53
C SER A 62 -26.15 9.79 -7.79
N LEU A 63 -25.20 10.57 -8.30
CA LEU A 63 -24.00 10.95 -7.55
C LEU A 63 -24.17 12.25 -6.76
N LEU A 64 -25.11 13.11 -7.17
CA LEU A 64 -25.46 14.34 -6.47
C LEU A 64 -26.29 13.99 -5.23
N GLY A 65 -25.83 14.41 -4.06
CA GLY A 65 -26.42 14.05 -2.77
C GLY A 65 -25.88 12.73 -2.24
N ASP A 66 -24.58 12.68 -1.96
CA ASP A 66 -23.92 11.55 -1.31
C ASP A 66 -24.55 11.29 0.09
N PRO A 67 -25.39 10.25 0.27
CA PRO A 67 -26.03 9.98 1.56
C PRO A 67 -25.00 9.61 2.63
N ASP A 68 -23.77 9.30 2.22
CA ASP A 68 -22.70 8.82 3.08
C ASP A 68 -21.69 9.92 3.45
N ASN A 69 -21.89 11.16 2.95
CA ASN A 69 -21.02 12.32 3.21
C ASN A 69 -19.53 12.11 2.88
N ILE A 70 -19.21 11.22 1.93
CA ILE A 70 -17.84 10.97 1.47
C ILE A 70 -17.37 12.12 0.54
N SER A 71 -18.25 12.86 -0.11
CA SER A 71 -17.94 14.01 -1.00
C SER A 71 -17.43 15.29 -0.30
N HIS A 72 -16.94 15.21 0.94
CA HIS A 72 -16.58 16.38 1.77
C HIS A 72 -15.23 16.23 2.46
N ILE A 73 -14.39 15.30 2.00
CA ILE A 73 -13.16 14.95 2.69
C ILE A 73 -12.01 15.84 2.23
N GLU A 74 -11.88 16.11 0.93
CA GLU A 74 -10.75 16.90 0.37
C GLU A 74 -11.13 18.04 -0.56
N GLY A 75 -12.43 18.24 -0.77
CA GLY A 75 -12.91 18.97 -1.92
C GLY A 75 -14.03 19.97 -1.69
N MET A 76 -14.62 20.36 -2.80
CA MET A 76 -15.85 21.16 -2.81
C MET A 76 -17.01 20.34 -2.25
N LYS A 77 -17.85 21.02 -1.47
CA LYS A 77 -19.08 20.43 -0.97
C LYS A 77 -19.91 19.89 -2.15
N ASP A 78 -20.35 18.65 -2.02
CA ASP A 78 -21.23 17.93 -2.95
C ASP A 78 -20.56 17.40 -4.24
N LEU A 79 -19.23 17.40 -4.28
CA LEU A 79 -18.45 16.87 -5.40
C LEU A 79 -17.52 15.72 -4.96
N LEU A 80 -17.38 14.71 -5.83
CA LEU A 80 -16.41 13.62 -5.67
C LEU A 80 -15.13 14.00 -6.45
N ASP A 81 -14.47 15.06 -6.01
CA ASP A 81 -13.38 15.69 -6.76
C ASP A 81 -12.02 15.02 -6.56
N THR A 82 -11.93 14.06 -5.64
CA THR A 82 -10.76 13.18 -5.50
C THR A 82 -11.01 11.73 -5.96
N PRO A 83 -9.96 11.04 -6.46
CA PRO A 83 -9.98 9.61 -6.72
C PRO A 83 -10.56 8.78 -5.58
N GLU A 84 -10.13 9.05 -4.35
CA GLU A 84 -10.47 8.25 -3.18
C GLU A 84 -11.93 8.42 -2.77
N GLU A 85 -12.47 9.63 -2.85
CA GLU A 85 -13.90 9.87 -2.61
C GLU A 85 -14.75 9.15 -3.64
N PHE A 86 -14.41 9.26 -4.93
CA PHE A 86 -15.14 8.56 -5.99
C PHE A 86 -15.10 7.04 -5.86
N ILE A 87 -13.92 6.48 -5.58
CA ILE A 87 -13.78 5.03 -5.37
C ILE A 87 -14.62 4.59 -4.16
N THR A 88 -14.62 5.36 -3.08
CA THR A 88 -15.37 5.03 -1.86
C THR A 88 -16.88 5.13 -2.10
N ALA A 89 -17.34 6.19 -2.77
CA ALA A 89 -18.74 6.35 -3.13
C ALA A 89 -19.21 5.28 -4.11
N SER A 90 -18.42 4.97 -5.14
CA SER A 90 -18.75 3.93 -6.13
C SER A 90 -18.77 2.53 -5.52
N TYR A 91 -17.94 2.30 -4.49
CA TYR A 91 -18.00 1.09 -3.70
C TYR A 91 -19.36 0.97 -2.99
N TYR A 92 -19.81 1.94 -2.19
CA TYR A 92 -21.08 1.76 -1.47
C TYR A 92 -22.34 1.90 -2.31
N ARG A 93 -22.30 2.64 -3.42
CA ARG A 93 -23.47 2.86 -4.29
C ARG A 93 -23.66 1.81 -5.39
N ASP A 94 -22.70 0.90 -5.53
CA ASP A 94 -22.65 -0.09 -6.62
C ASP A 94 -22.96 0.49 -8.01
N LEU A 95 -22.15 1.48 -8.40
CA LEU A 95 -22.34 2.13 -9.69
C LEU A 95 -22.21 1.08 -10.82
N PRO A 96 -23.09 1.14 -11.84
CA PRO A 96 -23.08 0.14 -12.90
C PRO A 96 -21.94 0.42 -13.88
N VAL A 97 -21.21 -0.65 -14.22
CA VAL A 97 -20.10 -0.68 -15.18
C VAL A 97 -20.32 -1.80 -16.20
N MET A 98 -19.55 -1.80 -17.29
CA MET A 98 -19.53 -2.92 -18.24
C MET A 98 -19.08 -4.22 -17.54
N SER A 99 -19.61 -5.36 -17.96
CA SER A 99 -19.36 -6.67 -17.33
C SER A 99 -17.88 -7.03 -17.28
N GLU A 100 -17.12 -6.68 -18.31
CA GLU A 100 -15.67 -6.92 -18.38
C GLU A 100 -14.91 -6.06 -17.35
N MET A 101 -15.37 -4.83 -17.14
CA MET A 101 -14.79 -3.89 -16.17
C MET A 101 -15.14 -4.27 -14.73
N ARG A 102 -16.29 -4.92 -14.52
CA ARG A 102 -16.69 -5.44 -13.21
C ARG A 102 -15.66 -6.43 -12.66
N ILE A 103 -15.09 -7.29 -13.52
CA ILE A 103 -14.05 -8.25 -13.11
C ILE A 103 -12.82 -7.53 -12.52
N ILE A 104 -12.40 -6.43 -13.14
CA ILE A 104 -11.28 -5.62 -12.66
C ILE A 104 -11.62 -4.99 -11.30
N ILE A 105 -12.81 -4.42 -11.17
CA ILE A 105 -13.26 -3.82 -9.91
C ILE A 105 -13.35 -4.86 -8.81
N ASP A 106 -13.94 -6.03 -9.06
CA ASP A 106 -14.07 -7.08 -8.04
C ASP A 106 -12.70 -7.69 -7.67
N THR A 107 -11.72 -7.66 -8.58
CA THR A 107 -10.35 -8.08 -8.29
C THR A 107 -9.63 -7.08 -7.40
N GLU A 108 -9.81 -5.78 -7.64
CA GLU A 108 -9.13 -4.69 -6.91
C GLU A 108 -9.85 -4.31 -5.61
N LEU A 109 -11.18 -4.31 -5.60
CA LEU A 109 -12.08 -3.91 -4.53
C LEU A 109 -13.28 -4.87 -4.46
N PRO A 110 -13.05 -6.14 -4.06
CA PRO A 110 -14.11 -7.14 -3.95
C PRO A 110 -15.18 -6.68 -2.96
N ARG A 111 -16.45 -7.04 -3.21
CA ARG A 111 -17.54 -6.74 -2.28
C ARG A 111 -17.33 -7.39 -0.91
N GLY A 112 -17.79 -6.70 0.13
CA GLY A 112 -17.75 -7.18 1.51
C GLY A 112 -16.48 -6.78 2.27
N LYS A 113 -16.11 -7.58 3.27
CA LYS A 113 -15.11 -7.20 4.27
C LYS A 113 -13.73 -6.89 3.68
N ILE A 114 -13.27 -7.68 2.70
CA ILE A 114 -11.95 -7.50 2.10
C ILE A 114 -11.87 -6.19 1.31
N GLY A 115 -12.87 -5.85 0.48
CA GLY A 115 -12.87 -4.57 -0.23
C GLY A 115 -12.93 -3.39 0.72
N ALA A 116 -13.72 -3.47 1.80
CA ALA A 116 -13.77 -2.45 2.82
C ALA A 116 -12.41 -2.25 3.52
N LEU A 117 -11.68 -3.33 3.83
CA LEU A 117 -10.33 -3.26 4.38
C LEU A 117 -9.33 -2.61 3.40
N ARG A 118 -9.43 -2.92 2.10
CA ARG A 118 -8.63 -2.27 1.04
C ARG A 118 -8.94 -0.78 0.93
N LEU A 119 -10.21 -0.42 0.99
CA LEU A 119 -10.70 0.95 0.93
C LEU A 119 -10.23 1.77 2.15
N ALA A 120 -10.37 1.21 3.36
CA ALA A 120 -9.85 1.84 4.58
C ALA A 120 -8.33 2.01 4.53
N SER A 121 -7.61 1.02 4.00
CA SER A 121 -6.15 1.06 3.85
C SER A 121 -5.68 2.13 2.86
N MET A 122 -6.45 2.38 1.80
CA MET A 122 -6.21 3.48 0.87
C MET A 122 -6.28 4.84 1.58
N TRP A 123 -7.31 5.06 2.41
CA TRP A 123 -7.44 6.29 3.20
C TRP A 123 -6.37 6.43 4.28
N LEU A 124 -6.00 5.34 4.95
CA LEU A 124 -4.89 5.36 5.92
C LEU A 124 -3.54 5.69 5.28
N LYS A 125 -3.32 5.24 4.04
CA LYS A 125 -2.14 5.66 3.29
C LYS A 125 -2.14 7.19 3.11
N LYS A 126 -3.28 7.82 2.80
CA LYS A 126 -3.37 9.29 2.76
C LYS A 126 -3.10 9.94 4.11
N CYS A 127 -3.61 9.37 5.21
CA CYS A 127 -3.31 9.82 6.58
C CYS A 127 -1.81 9.90 6.86
N ALA A 128 -1.04 8.95 6.34
CA ALA A 128 0.40 8.96 6.49
C ALA A 128 1.08 9.99 5.56
N GLU A 129 0.55 10.21 4.36
CA GLU A 129 1.18 11.04 3.33
C GLU A 129 0.86 12.54 3.45
N ASP A 130 -0.29 12.88 4.02
CA ASP A 130 -0.71 14.25 4.30
C ASP A 130 -1.27 14.34 5.73
N ARG A 131 -0.39 14.70 6.67
CA ARG A 131 -0.70 14.82 8.10
C ARG A 131 -1.60 16.02 8.42
N ASP A 132 -1.57 17.07 7.59
CA ASP A 132 -2.37 18.28 7.84
C ASP A 132 -3.86 17.99 7.63
N ASN A 133 -4.19 17.05 6.73
CA ASN A 133 -5.54 16.57 6.49
C ASN A 133 -5.89 15.25 7.20
N TYR A 134 -5.03 14.73 8.09
CA TYR A 134 -5.24 13.46 8.82
C TYR A 134 -6.64 13.33 9.42
N GLY A 135 -7.11 14.38 10.10
CA GLY A 135 -8.42 14.38 10.75
C GLY A 135 -9.57 14.18 9.76
N LYS A 136 -9.48 14.78 8.57
CA LYS A 136 -10.50 14.64 7.51
C LYS A 136 -10.50 13.22 6.94
N TYR A 137 -9.33 12.66 6.64
CA TYR A 137 -9.24 11.30 6.11
C TYR A 137 -9.71 10.25 7.10
N MET A 138 -9.48 10.47 8.40
CA MET A 138 -9.99 9.59 9.44
C MET A 138 -11.53 9.59 9.51
N VAL A 139 -12.21 10.65 9.06
CA VAL A 139 -13.68 10.63 8.89
C VAL A 139 -14.07 9.57 7.86
N ALA A 140 -13.41 9.55 6.69
CA ALA A 140 -13.66 8.52 5.67
C ALA A 140 -13.37 7.10 6.19
N VAL A 141 -12.26 6.92 6.93
CA VAL A 141 -11.95 5.64 7.57
C VAL A 141 -13.05 5.21 8.55
N ASN A 142 -13.56 6.13 9.37
CA ASN A 142 -14.63 5.83 10.32
C ASN A 142 -15.95 5.47 9.63
N ILE A 143 -16.34 6.22 8.58
CA ILE A 143 -17.51 5.88 7.75
C ILE A 143 -17.37 4.45 7.21
N ILE A 144 -16.21 4.11 6.64
CA ILE A 144 -15.98 2.76 6.09
C ILE A 144 -16.10 1.68 7.17
N LYS A 145 -15.51 1.93 8.35
CA LYS A 145 -15.56 0.98 9.46
C LYS A 145 -16.97 0.76 9.95
N GLU A 146 -17.75 1.83 10.14
CA GLU A 146 -19.13 1.75 10.61
C GLU A 146 -19.99 0.99 9.61
N LYS A 147 -19.89 1.34 8.32
CA LYS A 147 -20.71 0.71 7.26
C LYS A 147 -20.35 -0.75 6.98
N SER A 148 -19.10 -1.14 7.26
CA SER A 148 -18.59 -2.49 6.99
C SER A 148 -18.34 -3.31 8.27
N GLU A 149 -18.80 -2.81 9.42
CA GLU A 149 -18.66 -3.45 10.73
C GLU A 149 -17.22 -3.90 11.05
N LEU A 150 -16.25 -3.03 10.74
CA LEU A 150 -14.82 -3.29 10.96
C LEU A 150 -14.37 -2.75 12.31
N SER A 151 -13.63 -3.58 13.05
CA SER A 151 -12.96 -3.14 14.27
C SER A 151 -11.66 -2.36 13.99
N ASP A 152 -11.23 -1.56 14.97
CA ASP A 152 -9.97 -0.83 14.90
C ASP A 152 -8.75 -1.72 14.65
N LYS A 153 -8.76 -2.90 15.28
CA LYS A 153 -7.68 -3.88 15.17
C LYS A 153 -7.58 -4.44 13.75
N GLU A 154 -8.72 -4.70 13.10
CA GLU A 154 -8.75 -5.34 11.79
C GLU A 154 -8.21 -4.44 10.69
N PHE A 155 -8.70 -3.21 10.59
CA PHE A 155 -8.25 -2.32 9.51
C PHE A 155 -6.78 -1.91 9.71
N ARG A 156 -6.33 -1.69 10.95
CA ARG A 156 -4.91 -1.40 11.25
C ARG A 156 -4.01 -2.59 10.93
N SER A 157 -4.40 -3.79 11.35
CA SER A 157 -3.62 -5.00 11.05
C SER A 157 -3.53 -5.26 9.55
N TYR A 158 -4.64 -5.08 8.82
CA TYR A 158 -4.64 -5.24 7.36
C TYR A 158 -3.76 -4.19 6.69
N PHE A 159 -3.91 -2.91 7.06
CA PHE A 159 -3.12 -1.83 6.51
C PHE A 159 -1.63 -2.04 6.73
N ASN A 160 -1.21 -2.38 7.95
CA ASN A 160 0.20 -2.59 8.28
C ASN A 160 0.85 -3.63 7.36
N LYS A 161 0.18 -4.76 7.12
CA LYS A 161 0.68 -5.79 6.21
C LYS A 161 0.63 -5.35 4.75
N ALA A 162 -0.46 -4.70 4.33
CA ALA A 162 -0.62 -4.24 2.96
C ALA A 162 0.43 -3.17 2.57
N ILE A 163 0.73 -2.24 3.48
CA ILE A 163 1.75 -1.21 3.25
C ILE A 163 3.15 -1.80 3.33
N GLU A 164 3.43 -2.72 4.26
CA GLU A 164 4.68 -3.48 4.33
C GLU A 164 4.96 -4.22 3.01
N ASN A 165 3.98 -4.98 2.51
CA ASN A 165 4.10 -5.69 1.23
C ASN A 165 4.38 -4.71 0.07
N LYS A 166 3.70 -3.57 0.04
CA LYS A 166 3.91 -2.55 -1.01
C LYS A 166 5.30 -1.95 -0.94
N ILE A 167 5.76 -1.53 0.24
CA ILE A 167 7.08 -0.96 0.46
C ILE A 167 8.16 -1.98 0.11
N HIS A 168 8.02 -3.23 0.59
CA HIS A 168 8.97 -4.30 0.31
C HIS A 168 9.11 -4.56 -1.18
N ARG A 169 7.99 -4.70 -1.90
CA ARG A 169 8.01 -4.89 -3.36
C ARG A 169 8.72 -3.74 -4.06
N ILE A 170 8.34 -2.50 -3.78
CA ILE A 170 8.96 -1.31 -4.39
C ILE A 170 10.47 -1.28 -4.11
N ALA A 171 10.89 -1.49 -2.86
CA ALA A 171 12.29 -1.48 -2.49
C ALA A 171 13.08 -2.58 -3.22
N MET A 172 12.54 -3.80 -3.30
CA MET A 172 13.17 -4.91 -3.99
C MET A 172 13.26 -4.69 -5.51
N ASP A 173 12.23 -4.13 -6.14
CA ASP A 173 12.23 -3.83 -7.57
C ASP A 173 13.31 -2.79 -7.95
N ASN A 174 13.64 -1.88 -7.03
CA ASN A 174 14.61 -0.81 -7.28
C ASN A 174 16.04 -1.15 -6.81
N LEU A 175 16.18 -2.01 -5.80
CA LEU A 175 17.46 -2.22 -5.10
C LEU A 175 17.86 -3.69 -4.91
N GLY A 176 16.95 -4.63 -5.14
CA GLY A 176 17.16 -6.04 -4.83
C GLY A 176 18.34 -6.68 -5.57
N SER A 177 18.68 -6.17 -6.76
CA SER A 177 19.85 -6.59 -7.53
C SER A 177 21.16 -5.93 -7.09
N LEU A 178 21.07 -4.81 -6.37
CA LEU A 178 22.22 -3.98 -5.99
C LEU A 178 22.70 -4.24 -4.57
N PHE A 179 21.81 -4.69 -3.68
CA PHE A 179 22.11 -4.87 -2.26
C PHE A 179 21.52 -6.17 -1.71
N PRO A 180 22.16 -6.78 -0.68
CA PRO A 180 21.58 -7.92 0.02
C PRO A 180 20.21 -7.57 0.62
N GLN A 181 19.24 -8.48 0.48
CA GLN A 181 17.86 -8.27 0.95
C GLN A 181 17.79 -7.85 2.42
N LYS A 182 18.64 -8.43 3.29
CA LYS A 182 18.70 -8.08 4.71
C LYS A 182 19.04 -6.60 4.95
N ASN A 183 19.90 -6.01 4.11
CA ASN A 183 20.30 -4.61 4.23
C ASN A 183 19.15 -3.70 3.77
N ILE A 184 18.51 -4.03 2.64
CA ILE A 184 17.33 -3.31 2.14
C ILE A 184 16.22 -3.31 3.19
N TYR A 185 15.96 -4.46 3.82
CA TYR A 185 14.91 -4.56 4.84
C TYR A 185 15.16 -3.65 6.04
N ASN A 186 16.31 -3.78 6.68
CA ASN A 186 16.58 -3.05 7.93
C ASN A 186 16.83 -1.54 7.71
N GLU A 187 17.47 -1.17 6.60
CA GLU A 187 17.90 0.21 6.37
C GLU A 187 16.86 1.05 5.63
N ILE A 188 16.01 0.43 4.80
CA ILE A 188 15.04 1.13 3.94
C ILE A 188 13.62 0.79 4.32
N ILE A 189 13.28 -0.50 4.38
CA ILE A 189 11.89 -0.93 4.56
C ILE A 189 11.38 -0.59 5.97
N VAL A 190 12.13 -0.93 7.02
CA VAL A 190 11.71 -0.73 8.42
C VAL A 190 11.41 0.74 8.75
N PRO A 191 12.27 1.73 8.45
CA PRO A 191 11.97 3.13 8.72
C PRO A 191 10.72 3.65 7.99
N VAL A 192 10.51 3.21 6.75
CA VAL A 192 9.34 3.61 5.95
C VAL A 192 8.06 3.00 6.52
N ILE A 193 8.07 1.71 6.88
CA ILE A 193 6.92 1.06 7.53
C ILE A 193 6.59 1.74 8.86
N ALA A 194 7.58 2.03 9.70
CA ALA A 194 7.37 2.69 10.98
C ALA A 194 6.65 4.04 10.81
N TYR A 195 7.05 4.83 9.80
CA TYR A 195 6.38 6.09 9.47
C TYR A 195 4.93 5.88 9.01
N TYR A 196 4.69 5.00 8.03
CA TYR A 196 3.34 4.80 7.49
C TYR A 196 2.36 4.24 8.53
N THR A 197 2.84 3.39 9.43
CA THR A 197 2.00 2.78 10.48
C THR A 197 1.68 3.76 11.61
N ILE A 198 2.61 4.66 11.95
CA ILE A 198 2.43 5.69 12.98
C ILE A 198 3.06 7.02 12.48
N PRO A 199 2.31 7.85 11.74
CA PRO A 199 2.85 9.07 11.14
C PRO A 199 2.95 10.20 12.17
N ASN A 200 4.06 10.25 12.89
CA ASN A 200 4.37 11.27 13.88
C ASN A 200 5.75 11.91 13.64
N ILE A 201 6.06 12.98 14.36
CA ILE A 201 7.31 13.74 14.20
C ILE A 201 8.55 12.87 14.50
N GLU A 202 8.44 11.94 15.45
CA GLU A 202 9.54 11.04 15.81
C GLU A 202 9.88 10.09 14.66
N ASN A 203 8.88 9.40 14.10
CA ASN A 203 9.06 8.49 12.98
C ASN A 203 9.45 9.22 11.69
N GLU A 204 8.98 10.45 11.49
CA GLU A 204 9.43 11.31 10.40
C GLU A 204 10.93 11.62 10.52
N ASN A 205 11.38 12.01 11.73
CA ASN A 205 12.80 12.22 11.99
C ASN A 205 13.63 10.95 11.81
N ASN A 206 13.13 9.79 12.25
CA ASN A 206 13.79 8.50 12.06
C ASN A 206 13.94 8.18 10.56
N LEU A 207 12.90 8.42 9.77
CA LEU A 207 12.93 8.24 8.32
C LEU A 207 13.95 9.16 7.64
N VAL A 208 13.95 10.45 8.00
CA VAL A 208 14.92 11.42 7.48
C VAL A 208 16.35 11.05 7.87
N ASN A 209 16.58 10.66 9.13
CA ASN A 209 17.91 10.27 9.61
C ASN A 209 18.42 9.00 8.91
N ALA A 210 17.52 8.04 8.62
CA ALA A 210 17.84 6.86 7.81
C ALA A 210 18.30 7.29 6.41
N GLY A 211 17.57 8.19 5.75
CA GLY A 211 17.96 8.73 4.45
C GLY A 211 19.33 9.43 4.48
N VAL A 212 19.59 10.30 5.47
CA VAL A 212 20.88 10.97 5.65
C VAL A 212 22.01 9.95 5.83
N LYS A 213 21.80 8.93 6.67
CA LYS A 213 22.77 7.85 6.90
C LYS A 213 23.11 7.12 5.60
N LEU A 214 22.08 6.70 4.84
CA LEU A 214 22.25 6.00 3.57
C LEU A 214 23.05 6.81 2.55
N PHE A 215 22.76 8.10 2.40
CA PHE A 215 23.52 8.98 1.51
C PHE A 215 24.98 9.15 1.91
N ASN A 216 25.28 9.17 3.21
CA ASN A 216 26.65 9.31 3.70
C ASN A 216 27.45 8.00 3.58
N GLU A 217 26.78 6.85 3.70
CA GLU A 217 27.40 5.54 3.50
C GLU A 217 27.67 5.23 2.03
N ASN A 218 26.66 5.45 1.18
CA ASN A 218 26.72 5.08 -0.22
C ASN A 218 25.66 5.82 -1.03
N LYS A 219 26.09 6.62 -2.02
CA LYS A 219 25.19 7.40 -2.87
C LYS A 219 24.10 6.55 -3.52
N LEU A 220 24.42 5.36 -4.03
CA LEU A 220 23.45 4.46 -4.66
C LEU A 220 22.37 3.97 -3.68
N LYS A 221 22.74 3.72 -2.41
CA LYS A 221 21.75 3.39 -1.38
C LYS A 221 20.82 4.58 -1.11
N GLY A 222 21.39 5.79 -1.02
CA GLY A 222 20.63 7.02 -0.87
C GLY A 222 19.64 7.24 -2.02
N ASP A 223 20.11 7.12 -3.26
CA ASP A 223 19.29 7.27 -4.48
C ASP A 223 18.17 6.21 -4.53
N GLY A 224 18.47 4.95 -4.16
CA GLY A 224 17.48 3.89 -4.08
C GLY A 224 16.41 4.11 -3.01
N PHE A 225 16.79 4.63 -1.85
CA PHE A 225 15.86 5.03 -0.79
C PHE A 225 14.92 6.15 -1.28
N ILE A 226 15.46 7.18 -1.94
CA ILE A 226 14.66 8.26 -2.52
C ILE A 226 13.70 7.75 -3.59
N ASN A 227 14.17 6.90 -4.51
CA ASN A 227 13.31 6.30 -5.53
C ASN A 227 12.18 5.46 -4.92
N THR A 228 12.45 4.75 -3.82
CA THR A 228 11.43 4.01 -3.07
C THR A 228 10.35 4.94 -2.53
N LEU A 229 10.74 6.08 -1.94
CA LEU A 229 9.78 7.09 -1.45
C LEU A 229 8.96 7.71 -2.57
N ILE A 230 9.61 8.11 -3.68
CA ILE A 230 8.94 8.68 -4.86
C ILE A 230 7.87 7.71 -5.37
N LYS A 231 8.23 6.43 -5.58
CA LYS A 231 7.29 5.40 -6.05
C LYS A 231 6.13 5.11 -5.08
N LEU A 232 6.24 5.48 -3.80
CA LEU A 232 5.13 5.41 -2.85
C LEU A 232 4.19 6.61 -2.99
N ASN A 233 4.75 7.83 -2.96
CA ASN A 233 4.07 9.09 -3.19
C ASN A 233 5.09 10.23 -3.43
N ASP A 234 5.05 10.84 -4.61
CA ASP A 234 5.97 11.91 -5.02
C ASP A 234 5.94 13.14 -4.10
N LYS A 235 4.74 13.61 -3.68
CA LYS A 235 4.59 14.81 -2.84
C LYS A 235 5.21 14.59 -1.46
N PHE A 236 4.88 13.46 -0.85
CA PHE A 236 5.47 13.04 0.42
C PHE A 236 6.99 12.88 0.30
N ALA A 237 7.46 12.24 -0.77
CA ALA A 237 8.89 12.07 -1.02
C ALA A 237 9.64 13.40 -1.10
N ILE A 238 9.10 14.39 -1.82
CA ILE A 238 9.70 15.74 -1.94
C ILE A 238 9.90 16.38 -0.56
N LYS A 239 8.90 16.28 0.34
CA LYS A 239 9.02 16.78 1.71
C LYS A 239 10.23 16.16 2.42
N ILE A 240 10.30 14.83 2.43
CA ILE A 240 11.38 14.07 3.10
C ILE A 240 12.75 14.35 2.45
N ILE A 241 12.82 14.43 1.12
CA ILE A 241 14.04 14.74 0.36
C ILE A 241 14.60 16.10 0.77
N ASN A 242 13.74 17.12 0.90
CA ASN A 242 14.16 18.47 1.29
C ASN A 242 14.76 18.47 2.70
N GLU A 243 14.17 17.73 3.64
CA GLU A 243 14.71 17.60 5.00
C GLU A 243 16.04 16.85 5.04
N ILE A 244 16.19 15.78 4.24
CA ILE A 244 17.46 15.05 4.10
C ILE A 244 18.55 15.99 3.58
N HIS A 245 18.28 16.74 2.51
CA HIS A 245 19.23 17.70 1.96
C HIS A 245 19.61 18.79 2.97
N GLY A 246 18.63 19.40 3.64
CA GLY A 246 18.89 20.42 4.65
C GLY A 246 19.75 19.92 5.82
N LYS A 247 19.49 18.70 6.33
CA LYS A 247 20.33 18.10 7.38
C LYS A 247 21.74 17.76 6.90
N ARG A 248 21.93 17.38 5.63
CA ARG A 248 23.25 17.10 5.06
C ARG A 248 24.10 18.36 4.93
N THR A 249 23.51 19.47 4.45
CA THR A 249 24.25 20.72 4.24
C THR A 249 24.64 21.43 5.53
N ASN A 250 23.85 21.29 6.60
CA ASN A 250 24.11 21.93 7.88
C ASN A 250 25.22 21.26 8.70
N LYS A 251 25.60 20.00 8.40
CA LYS A 251 26.76 19.34 9.03
C LYS A 251 28.11 19.79 8.48
N THR A 252 28.12 20.48 7.35
CA THR A 252 29.33 20.95 6.64
C THR A 252 29.70 22.41 6.91
N LYS A 253 28.96 23.09 7.80
CA LYS A 253 29.29 24.43 8.33
C LYS A 253 29.74 24.30 9.77
#